data_AF-A0A971H3I0-F1
#
_entry.id   AF-A0A971H3I0-F1
#
_cell.length_a   1.000
_cell.length_b   1.000
_cell.length_c   1.000
_cell.angle_alpha   90.00
_cell.angle_beta   90.00
_cell.angle_gamma   90.00
#
_symmetry.space_group_name_H-M   'P 1'
#
loop_
_entity.id
_entity.type
_entity.pdbx_description
1 polymer ?
#
loop_
_entity_poly.entity_id
_entity_poly.type
_entity_poly.pdbx_seq_one_letter_code
_entity_poly.pdbx_strand_id
1 'polypeptide(L)'
;MPKPRPEYDINEFLTACYEACEIDLSRVALEIWVLDKASDHFNLKTKRALLEFIANGGLEQLEFINSADYRLSKDIPPSKCDSYKFISGFIEGYLSFYYRKASKRWIIKSFHRLDDSYETTISLAIRKAGLSMEYDKRTETNGK
;
A
#
# COMPACT_ATOMS: atom_id res chain seq x y z
N MET A 1 -13.76 21.66 -7.98
CA MET A 1 -12.43 21.61 -7.33
C MET A 1 -11.44 20.99 -8.31
N PRO A 2 -10.15 21.38 -8.31
CA PRO A 2 -9.15 20.72 -9.14
C PRO A 2 -9.08 19.23 -8.79
N LYS A 3 -8.91 18.35 -9.79
CA LYS A 3 -8.60 16.95 -9.51
C LYS A 3 -7.26 16.89 -8.75
N PRO A 4 -7.16 16.11 -7.67
CA PRO A 4 -5.89 15.94 -6.98
C PRO A 4 -4.85 15.40 -7.96
N ARG A 5 -3.61 15.85 -7.83
CA ARG A 5 -2.47 15.43 -8.65
C ARG A 5 -1.44 14.75 -7.75
N PRO A 6 -0.71 13.75 -8.27
CA PRO A 6 0.38 13.13 -7.51
C PRO A 6 1.47 14.16 -7.19
N GLU A 7 2.13 13.96 -6.05
CA GLU A 7 3.31 14.74 -5.65
C GLU A 7 4.55 14.29 -6.44
N TYR A 8 4.60 13.00 -6.81
CA TYR A 8 5.75 12.37 -7.46
C TYR A 8 5.41 11.92 -8.89
N ASP A 9 6.43 11.91 -9.76
CA ASP A 9 6.33 11.19 -11.03
C ASP A 9 6.39 9.68 -10.73
N ILE A 10 5.33 8.96 -11.09
CA ILE A 10 5.27 7.52 -10.90
C ILE A 10 6.40 6.79 -11.62
N ASN A 11 6.87 7.29 -12.77
CA ASN A 11 7.93 6.64 -13.53
C ASN A 11 9.26 6.68 -12.77
N GLU A 12 9.55 7.77 -12.04
CA GLU A 12 10.75 7.83 -11.20
C GLU A 12 10.73 6.74 -10.10
N PHE A 13 9.56 6.49 -9.51
CA PHE A 13 9.39 5.43 -8.52
C PHE A 13 9.52 4.03 -9.14
N LEU A 14 8.92 3.79 -10.31
CA LEU A 14 9.03 2.50 -11.01
C LEU A 14 10.48 2.22 -11.44
N THR A 15 11.18 3.22 -11.99
CA THR A 15 12.59 3.12 -12.31
C THR A 15 13.43 2.83 -11.07
N ALA A 16 13.15 3.47 -9.93
CA ALA A 16 13.86 3.18 -8.70
C ALA A 16 13.63 1.75 -8.19
N CYS A 17 12.44 1.17 -8.39
CA CYS A 17 12.18 -0.24 -8.09
C CYS A 17 13.00 -1.16 -8.98
N TYR A 18 13.08 -0.87 -10.28
CA TYR A 18 13.93 -1.61 -11.23
C TYR A 18 15.42 -1.54 -10.83
N GLU A 19 15.95 -0.33 -10.63
CA GLU A 19 17.34 -0.12 -10.24
C GLU A 19 17.69 -0.74 -8.88
N ALA A 20 16.71 -0.83 -7.97
CA ALA A 20 16.94 -1.50 -6.69
C ALA A 20 17.20 -3.00 -6.87
N CYS A 21 16.57 -3.64 -7.85
CA CYS A 21 16.78 -5.05 -8.16
C CYS A 21 18.14 -5.28 -8.84
N GLU A 22 18.53 -4.38 -9.75
CA GLU A 22 19.73 -4.52 -10.57
C GLU A 22 21.01 -4.02 -9.90
N ILE A 23 20.93 -2.96 -9.08
CA ILE A 23 22.10 -2.22 -8.60
C ILE A 23 22.19 -2.25 -7.08
N ASP A 24 21.18 -1.70 -6.38
CA ASP A 24 21.22 -1.55 -4.92
C ASP A 24 19.81 -1.59 -4.31
N LEU A 25 19.51 -2.72 -3.64
CA LEU A 25 18.24 -2.92 -2.93
C LEU A 25 17.97 -1.86 -1.86
N SER A 26 18.95 -1.06 -1.44
CA SER A 26 18.77 0.02 -0.46
C SER A 26 18.05 1.25 -1.03
N ARG A 27 17.98 1.40 -2.36
CA ARG A 27 17.31 2.54 -3.06
C ARG A 27 15.83 2.66 -2.72
N VAL A 28 15.16 1.53 -2.54
CA VAL A 28 13.77 1.45 -2.09
C VAL A 28 13.74 0.73 -0.75
N ALA A 29 13.18 1.34 0.29
CA ALA A 29 12.94 0.69 1.58
C ALA A 29 11.45 0.42 1.78
N LEU A 30 11.14 -0.47 2.72
CA LEU A 30 9.77 -0.89 3.03
C LEU A 30 9.47 -0.52 4.48
N GLU A 31 8.24 -0.06 4.75
CA GLU A 31 7.71 -0.08 6.13
C GLU A 31 7.53 -1.53 6.62
N ILE A 32 7.59 -1.72 7.94
CA ILE A 32 7.77 -3.04 8.56
C ILE A 32 6.67 -4.07 8.19
N TRP A 33 5.44 -3.62 7.99
CA TRP A 33 4.27 -4.46 7.65
C TRP A 33 4.13 -4.75 6.15
N VAL A 34 4.87 -4.06 5.28
CA VAL A 34 4.65 -4.14 3.83
C VAL A 34 4.94 -5.52 3.27
N LEU A 35 6.04 -6.14 3.70
CA LEU A 35 6.43 -7.45 3.16
C LEU A 35 5.48 -8.57 3.62
N ASP A 36 5.00 -8.49 4.86
CA ASP A 36 3.99 -9.39 5.42
C ASP A 36 2.71 -9.37 4.56
N LYS A 37 2.17 -8.16 4.33
CA LYS A 37 0.99 -7.98 3.48
C LYS A 37 1.19 -8.34 2.01
N ALA A 38 2.37 -8.06 1.46
CA ALA A 38 2.69 -8.47 0.10
C ALA A 38 2.76 -10.01 -0.03
N SER A 39 3.31 -10.68 0.97
CA SER A 39 3.36 -12.14 1.05
C SER A 39 1.94 -12.73 1.15
N ASP A 40 1.11 -12.24 2.07
CA ASP A 40 -0.23 -12.78 2.30
C ASP A 40 -1.17 -12.61 1.10
N HIS A 41 -1.09 -11.46 0.44
CA HIS A 41 -2.06 -11.08 -0.58
C HIS A 41 -1.67 -11.43 -2.01
N PHE A 42 -0.36 -11.42 -2.29
CA PHE A 42 0.19 -11.57 -3.64
C PHE A 42 1.27 -12.66 -3.70
N ASN A 43 1.53 -13.39 -2.60
CA ASN A 43 2.59 -14.42 -2.51
C ASN A 43 4.00 -13.87 -2.81
N LEU A 44 4.23 -12.58 -2.56
CA LEU A 44 5.51 -11.89 -2.77
C LEU A 44 6.35 -11.92 -1.49
N LYS A 45 7.06 -13.03 -1.28
CA LYS A 45 7.72 -13.35 0.00
C LYS A 45 9.02 -12.60 0.29
N THR A 46 9.59 -11.93 -0.71
CA THR A 46 10.86 -11.22 -0.55
C THR A 46 10.73 -9.80 -1.06
N LYS A 47 11.53 -8.89 -0.47
CA LYS A 47 11.63 -7.52 -0.95
C LYS A 47 11.98 -7.47 -2.45
N ARG A 48 12.90 -8.32 -2.91
CA ARG A 48 13.27 -8.41 -4.32
C ARG A 48 12.05 -8.79 -5.18
N ALA A 49 11.33 -9.85 -4.81
CA ALA A 49 10.13 -10.28 -5.55
C ALA A 49 9.06 -9.17 -5.61
N LEU A 50 8.87 -8.43 -4.52
CA LEU A 50 7.95 -7.28 -4.51
C LEU A 50 8.40 -6.17 -5.47
N LEU A 51 9.69 -5.81 -5.46
CA LEU A 51 10.20 -4.75 -6.33
C LEU A 51 10.23 -5.16 -7.80
N GLU A 52 10.57 -6.41 -8.11
CA GLU A 52 10.48 -6.98 -9.46
C GLU A 52 9.03 -7.01 -9.95
N PHE A 53 8.08 -7.38 -9.09
CA PHE A 53 6.66 -7.34 -9.42
C PHE A 53 6.20 -5.91 -9.79
N ILE A 54 6.59 -4.92 -9.01
CA ILE A 54 6.26 -3.51 -9.27
C ILE A 54 6.92 -3.02 -10.58
N ALA A 55 8.22 -3.29 -10.75
CA ALA A 55 9.00 -2.81 -11.89
C ALA A 55 8.58 -3.44 -13.22
N ASN A 56 8.14 -4.69 -13.21
CA ASN A 56 7.86 -5.48 -14.41
C ASN A 56 6.37 -5.54 -14.78
N GLY A 57 5.59 -4.52 -14.38
CA GLY A 57 4.20 -4.36 -14.84
C GLY A 57 3.14 -5.10 -14.01
N GLY A 58 3.45 -5.55 -12.80
CA GLY A 58 2.46 -6.15 -11.88
C GLY A 58 1.38 -5.18 -11.39
N LEU A 59 1.52 -3.88 -11.67
CA LEU A 59 0.57 -2.82 -11.34
C LEU A 59 -0.28 -2.44 -12.56
N GLU A 60 -1.16 -3.34 -13.01
CA GLU A 60 -2.02 -3.09 -14.16
C GLU A 60 -3.07 -2.01 -13.83
N GLN A 61 -3.50 -1.23 -14.84
CA GLN A 61 -4.55 -0.21 -14.68
C GLN A 61 -4.33 0.72 -13.47
N LEU A 62 -3.09 1.15 -13.25
CA LEU A 62 -2.72 1.98 -12.12
C LEU A 62 -3.50 3.31 -12.13
N GLU A 63 -4.27 3.56 -11.07
CA GLU A 63 -5.10 4.76 -10.91
C GLU A 63 -4.71 5.51 -9.63
N PHE A 64 -4.41 6.80 -9.78
CA PHE A 64 -4.10 7.67 -8.66
C PHE A 64 -5.32 7.91 -7.77
N ILE A 65 -5.15 7.74 -6.46
CA ILE A 65 -6.20 7.99 -5.45
C ILE A 65 -6.02 9.38 -4.86
N ASN A 66 -4.88 9.63 -4.20
CA ASN A 66 -4.59 10.90 -3.54
C ASN A 66 -3.11 11.06 -3.15
N SER A 67 -2.77 12.27 -2.74
CA SER A 67 -1.53 12.60 -2.02
C SER A 67 -1.88 13.14 -0.65
N ALA A 68 -1.28 12.61 0.42
CA ALA A 68 -1.57 13.04 1.78
C ALA A 68 -0.32 13.00 2.66
N ASP A 69 -0.23 13.89 3.65
CA ASP A 69 0.88 13.91 4.60
C ASP A 69 0.99 12.57 5.34
N TYR A 70 2.22 12.04 5.41
CA TYR A 70 2.49 10.86 6.20
C TYR A 70 2.47 11.20 7.68
N ARG A 71 1.33 10.93 8.33
CA ARG A 71 1.07 11.28 9.74
C ARG A 71 2.09 10.73 10.74
N LEU A 72 2.79 9.63 10.41
CA LEU A 72 3.81 9.03 11.27
C LEU A 72 5.24 9.47 10.89
N SER A 73 5.39 10.32 9.88
CA SER A 73 6.71 10.85 9.51
C SER A 73 7.29 11.69 10.63
N LYS A 74 8.59 11.50 10.87
CA LYS A 74 9.39 12.32 11.79
C LYS A 74 10.04 13.51 11.07
N ASP A 75 9.90 13.59 9.75
CA ASP A 75 10.48 14.67 8.95
C ASP A 75 9.59 15.94 9.07
N ILE A 76 10.20 17.13 9.04
CA ILE A 76 9.51 18.42 9.10
C ILE A 76 9.89 19.24 7.85
N PRO A 77 8.93 19.54 6.94
CA PRO A 77 7.53 19.10 6.95
C PRO A 77 7.40 17.58 6.70
N PRO A 78 6.25 16.97 7.05
CA PRO A 78 6.01 15.55 6.78
C PRO A 78 6.17 15.23 5.30
N SER A 79 6.70 14.04 4.99
CA SER A 79 6.69 13.54 3.62
C SER A 79 5.26 13.31 3.16
N LYS A 80 4.90 13.69 1.93
CA LYS A 80 3.62 13.34 1.34
C LYS A 80 3.69 11.93 0.77
N CYS A 81 2.64 11.14 0.97
CA CYS A 81 2.49 9.83 0.34
C CYS A 81 1.52 9.94 -0.82
N ASP A 82 1.96 9.50 -1.99
CA ASP A 82 1.07 9.22 -3.09
C ASP A 82 0.50 7.82 -2.92
N SER A 83 -0.79 7.68 -3.22
CA SER A 83 -1.51 6.42 -3.12
C SER A 83 -2.23 6.12 -4.41
N TYR A 84 -2.20 4.85 -4.80
CA TYR A 84 -2.74 4.34 -6.05
C TYR A 84 -3.48 3.03 -5.78
N LYS A 85 -4.50 2.76 -6.59
CA LYS A 85 -5.03 1.41 -6.77
C LYS A 85 -4.52 0.83 -8.09
N PHE A 86 -4.44 -0.48 -8.15
CA PHE A 86 -4.03 -1.21 -9.35
C PHE A 86 -4.80 -2.53 -9.44
N ILE A 87 -4.70 -3.18 -10.57
CA ILE A 87 -5.16 -4.53 -10.83
C ILE A 87 -3.94 -5.44 -11.00
N SER A 88 -4.01 -6.66 -10.50
CA SER A 88 -3.06 -7.71 -10.86
C SER A 88 -3.82 -9.03 -10.98
N GLY A 89 -3.99 -9.49 -12.23
CA GLY A 89 -4.91 -10.59 -12.52
C GLY A 89 -6.33 -10.27 -12.02
N PHE A 90 -6.79 -11.00 -11.00
CA PHE A 90 -8.13 -10.84 -10.41
C PHE A 90 -8.15 -10.07 -9.08
N ILE A 91 -7.01 -9.49 -8.67
CA ILE A 91 -6.86 -8.82 -7.37
C ILE A 91 -6.80 -7.32 -7.60
N GLU A 92 -7.69 -6.57 -6.93
CA GLU A 92 -7.51 -5.13 -6.77
C GLU A 92 -6.51 -4.85 -5.65
N GLY A 93 -5.42 -4.17 -5.98
CA GLY A 93 -4.34 -3.83 -5.07
C GLY A 93 -4.32 -2.35 -4.71
N TYR A 94 -3.64 -2.06 -3.61
CA TYR A 94 -3.35 -0.72 -3.11
C TYR A 94 -1.85 -0.58 -2.93
N LEU A 95 -1.30 0.52 -3.44
CA LEU A 95 0.10 0.91 -3.29
C LEU A 95 0.15 2.33 -2.72
N SER A 96 0.99 2.55 -1.71
CA SER A 96 1.33 3.89 -1.24
C SER A 96 2.82 4.02 -1.00
N PHE A 97 3.42 5.10 -1.50
CA PHE A 97 4.85 5.36 -1.40
C PHE A 97 5.16 6.85 -1.26
N TYR A 98 6.39 7.15 -0.86
CA TYR A 98 6.92 8.50 -0.83
C TYR A 98 8.44 8.53 -0.99
N TYR A 99 8.98 9.69 -1.36
CA TYR A 99 10.42 9.90 -1.38
C TYR A 99 10.89 10.56 -0.09
N ARG A 100 11.79 9.89 0.64
CA ARG A 100 12.40 10.44 1.85
C ARG A 100 13.68 11.18 1.50
N LYS A 101 13.60 12.52 1.47
CA LYS A 101 14.72 13.42 1.11
C LYS A 101 15.97 13.21 1.99
N ALA A 102 15.78 13.02 3.30
CA ALA A 102 16.89 12.89 4.25
C ALA A 102 17.80 11.68 3.95
N SER A 103 17.21 10.54 3.61
CA SER A 103 17.96 9.32 3.28
C SER A 103 18.15 9.12 1.77
N LYS A 104 17.63 10.02 0.93
CA LYS A 104 17.61 9.92 -0.53
C LYS A 104 17.09 8.58 -1.05
N ARG A 105 16.00 8.08 -0.46
CA ARG A 105 15.43 6.75 -0.75
C ARG A 105 13.93 6.83 -0.93
N TRP A 106 13.40 5.98 -1.80
CA TRP A 106 11.97 5.72 -1.89
C TRP A 106 11.53 4.80 -0.76
N ILE A 107 10.37 5.06 -0.20
CA ILE A 107 9.76 4.23 0.85
C ILE A 107 8.41 3.72 0.33
N ILE A 108 8.25 2.41 0.26
CA ILE A 108 6.93 1.79 0.12
C ILE A 108 6.32 1.75 1.52
N LYS A 109 5.24 2.51 1.71
CA LYS A 109 4.52 2.61 2.98
C LYS A 109 3.47 1.51 3.14
N SER A 110 2.79 1.17 2.04
CA SER A 110 1.70 0.19 2.06
C SER A 110 1.63 -0.54 0.72
N PHE A 111 1.45 -1.86 0.76
CA PHE A 111 1.21 -2.70 -0.40
C PHE A 111 0.33 -3.88 0.04
N HIS A 112 -0.92 -3.93 -0.41
CA HIS A 112 -1.91 -4.93 0.02
C HIS A 112 -3.11 -4.99 -0.95
N ARG A 113 -4.04 -5.93 -0.77
CA ARG A 113 -5.33 -5.87 -1.47
C ARG A 113 -6.14 -4.65 -1.03
N LEU A 114 -6.89 -4.05 -1.94
CA LEU A 114 -7.65 -2.83 -1.65
C LEU A 114 -8.70 -3.03 -0.55
N ASP A 115 -9.31 -4.22 -0.48
CA ASP A 115 -10.32 -4.60 0.51
C ASP A 115 -9.75 -4.94 1.90
N ASP A 116 -8.44 -5.20 2.01
CA ASP A 116 -7.73 -5.37 3.30
C ASP A 116 -7.44 -4.02 3.98
N SER A 117 -8.12 -2.92 3.59
CA SER A 117 -7.99 -1.66 4.29
C SER A 117 -8.51 -1.85 5.72
N TYR A 118 -7.58 -2.07 6.66
CA TYR A 118 -7.86 -2.07 8.09
C TYR A 118 -8.57 -0.76 8.43
N GLU A 119 -9.85 -0.91 8.76
CA GLU A 119 -10.66 0.04 9.47
C GLU A 119 -10.69 1.45 8.84
N THR A 120 -11.64 1.68 7.92
CA THR A 120 -12.04 3.05 7.53
C THR A 120 -12.25 3.93 8.78
N THR A 121 -12.01 5.24 8.69
CA THR A 121 -12.33 6.17 9.80
C THR A 121 -13.78 5.99 10.28
N ILE A 122 -14.68 5.61 9.38
CA ILE A 122 -16.07 5.28 9.67
C ILE A 122 -16.17 3.99 10.48
N SER A 123 -15.53 2.88 10.09
CA SER A 123 -15.60 1.64 10.87
C SER A 123 -14.89 1.77 12.22
N LEU A 124 -13.84 2.59 12.34
CA LEU A 124 -13.24 2.94 13.62
C LEU A 124 -14.17 3.79 14.49
N ALA A 125 -14.89 4.74 13.88
CA ALA A 125 -15.90 5.55 14.56
C ALA A 125 -17.10 4.70 15.00
N ILE A 126 -17.58 3.78 14.15
CA ILE A 126 -18.64 2.81 14.45
C ILE A 126 -18.22 1.92 15.63
N ARG A 127 -16.99 1.39 15.62
CA ARG A 127 -16.48 0.59 16.74
C ARG A 127 -16.36 1.42 18.03
N LYS A 128 -15.80 2.64 17.96
CA LYS A 128 -15.71 3.55 19.11
C LYS A 128 -17.08 4.00 19.64
N ALA A 129 -18.09 4.06 18.79
CA ALA A 129 -19.46 4.36 19.15
C ALA A 129 -20.24 3.13 19.67
N GLY A 130 -19.64 1.93 19.68
CA GLY A 130 -20.31 0.70 20.11
C GLY A 130 -21.36 0.16 19.13
N LEU A 131 -21.24 0.51 17.83
CA LEU A 131 -22.25 0.23 16.80
C LEU A 131 -21.86 -0.94 15.86
N SER A 132 -20.81 -1.72 16.16
CA SER A 132 -20.44 -2.86 15.31
C SER A 132 -21.39 -4.03 15.55
N MET A 133 -22.19 -4.39 14.53
CA MET A 133 -22.92 -5.66 14.51
C MET A 133 -21.93 -6.80 14.29
N GLU A 134 -21.72 -7.64 15.31
CA GLU A 134 -21.12 -8.95 15.11
C GLU A 134 -22.12 -9.82 14.33
N TYR A 135 -21.73 -10.27 13.13
CA TYR A 135 -22.49 -11.26 12.39
C TYR A 135 -22.22 -12.63 13.04
N ASP A 136 -23.08 -13.03 13.98
CA ASP A 136 -22.97 -14.31 14.69
C ASP A 136 -23.28 -15.47 13.72
N LYS A 137 -22.24 -16.14 13.22
CA LYS A 137 -22.38 -17.43 12.54
C LYS A 137 -22.56 -18.53 13.60
N ARG A 138 -23.76 -18.60 14.19
CA ARG A 138 -24.20 -19.74 14.99
C ARG A 138 -25.65 -20.10 14.71
N THR A 139 -25.93 -20.64 13.52
CA THR A 139 -27.00 -21.64 13.34
C THR A 139 -26.80 -22.41 12.03
N GLU A 140 -25.75 -23.23 11.96
CA GLU A 140 -25.78 -24.45 11.13
C GLU A 140 -24.95 -25.53 11.84
N THR A 141 -25.54 -26.13 12.88
CA THR A 141 -25.23 -27.50 13.32
C THR A 141 -26.25 -27.92 14.40
N ASN A 142 -26.77 -29.15 14.25
CA ASN A 142 -27.83 -29.86 14.98
C ASN A 142 -29.18 -29.78 14.23
N GLY A 143 -29.63 -30.77 13.45
CA GLY A 143 -29.36 -32.21 13.52
C GLY A 143 -30.47 -32.91 14.31
N LYS A 144 -31.62 -33.15 13.68
CA LYS A 144 -32.42 -34.38 13.71
C LYS A 144 -33.62 -34.26 12.78
#